data_AF-A0A101WUL7-F1
#
_entry.id   AF-A0A101WUL7-F1
#
_cell.length_a   1.000
_cell.length_b   1.000
_cell.length_c   1.000
_cell.angle_alpha   90.00
_cell.angle_beta   90.00
_cell.angle_gamma   90.00
#
_symmetry.space_group_name_H-M   'P 1'
#
loop_
_entity.id
_entity.type
_entity.pdbx_description
1 polymer ?
#
loop_
_entity_poly.entity_id
_entity_poly.type
_entity_poly.pdbx_seq_one_letter_code
_entity_poly.pdbx_strand_id
1 'polypeptide(L)'
;MSTWGTRWVWLASLMLAASALAYVSWIPPYARLIQAYPLNATHFDTYINNSVVYIEQAGLAFNGSSAEARAVMQYLYSQCRYVAVDVLNATQVSKSAQLWLADVYCSSDGSMWLWLRWLPLRFAAYIGNVEFVNASDATAVTPVGTFTGYIPAGWYLDPLTKTVFKVPGANLTLLAYVDRLSAQIKALKAQLEGAGANASRAASLIAQLEAQAASLDAQRRALEEALRQRESELAALQANLRAVQAENSQLRAQLAQLKAENQALKARLASANETLASLNATYASQISALRAQLAAQLSGGQAGLETGSTPLMYVLLAALAGVVAALVVYRRRRAEE
;
A
#
# COMPACT_ATOMS: atom_id res chain seq x y z
N MET A 1 29.62 -21.30 21.12
CA MET A 1 30.86 -21.75 20.44
C MET A 1 31.35 -20.62 19.56
N SER A 2 32.47 -20.04 19.99
CA SER A 2 33.16 -18.88 19.42
C SER A 2 34.15 -19.30 18.34
N THR A 3 34.18 -18.61 17.20
CA THR A 3 35.37 -18.54 16.33
C THR A 3 35.27 -17.35 15.37
N TRP A 4 35.47 -16.12 15.83
CA TRP A 4 35.81 -14.99 14.95
C TRP A 4 36.81 -14.09 15.67
N GLY A 5 38.08 -14.48 15.62
CA GLY A 5 39.16 -13.77 16.28
C GLY A 5 40.43 -13.82 15.45
N THR A 6 40.47 -13.10 14.33
CA THR A 6 41.71 -12.63 13.68
C THR A 6 41.38 -11.73 12.50
N ARG A 7 41.68 -10.42 12.62
CA ARG A 7 42.00 -9.43 11.55
C ARG A 7 41.79 -7.96 11.98
N TRP A 8 41.96 -7.65 13.27
CA TRP A 8 41.99 -6.28 13.79
C TRP A 8 43.37 -5.95 14.40
N VAL A 9 44.44 -6.09 13.61
CA VAL A 9 45.83 -5.82 14.07
C VAL A 9 46.43 -4.55 13.44
N TRP A 10 45.76 -3.88 12.51
CA TRP A 10 46.36 -2.72 11.82
C TRP A 10 45.81 -1.33 12.18
N LEU A 11 44.90 -1.23 13.17
CA LEU A 11 44.30 0.06 13.56
C LEU A 11 44.49 0.44 15.04
N ALA A 12 45.25 -0.35 15.81
CA ALA A 12 45.39 -0.15 17.26
C ALA A 12 46.77 0.32 17.74
N SER A 13 47.67 0.76 16.84
CA SER A 13 49.02 1.21 17.21
C SER A 13 49.21 2.73 17.23
N LEU A 14 48.15 3.52 17.10
CA LEU A 14 48.16 4.98 17.34
C LEU A 14 47.36 5.31 18.59
N MET A 15 47.57 4.55 19.66
CA MET A 15 47.39 5.11 20.99
C MET A 15 48.51 6.13 21.17
N LEU A 16 48.20 7.40 20.89
CA LEU A 16 48.99 8.56 21.26
C LEU A 16 49.18 8.55 22.78
N ALA A 17 50.19 7.82 23.23
CA ALA A 17 50.60 7.82 24.61
C ALA A 17 51.11 9.23 24.94
N ALA A 18 50.35 9.93 25.77
CA ALA A 18 50.78 11.11 26.46
C ALA A 18 52.08 10.81 27.23
N SER A 19 53.21 11.25 26.70
CA SER A 19 54.45 11.34 27.46
C SER A 19 55.22 12.56 26.96
N ALA A 20 55.10 13.66 27.71
CA ALA A 20 55.96 14.84 27.93
C ALA A 20 57.13 15.24 26.98
N LEU A 21 57.30 14.64 25.80
CA LEU A 21 58.34 14.93 24.84
C LEU A 21 57.66 15.33 23.54
N ALA A 22 57.79 16.60 23.19
CA ALA A 22 57.31 17.11 21.92
C ALA A 22 58.00 16.39 20.75
N TYR A 23 57.25 16.13 19.67
CA TYR A 23 57.80 15.64 18.42
C TYR A 23 58.79 16.64 17.86
N VAL A 24 59.86 16.16 17.25
CA VAL A 24 60.91 17.02 16.70
C VAL A 24 60.86 16.96 15.18
N SER A 25 60.95 18.10 14.50
CA SER A 25 60.95 18.12 13.04
C SER A 25 62.15 17.35 12.47
N TRP A 26 61.88 16.57 11.43
CA TRP A 26 62.82 15.61 10.87
C TRP A 26 62.79 15.60 9.34
N ILE A 27 63.66 14.78 8.74
CA ILE A 27 63.72 14.54 7.31
C ILE A 27 63.02 13.24 6.91
N PRO A 28 62.54 13.12 5.66
CA PRO A 28 62.09 11.83 5.15
C PRO A 28 63.21 10.79 5.23
N PRO A 29 62.91 9.51 5.53
CA PRO A 29 63.91 8.44 5.56
C PRO A 29 64.69 8.26 4.25
N TYR A 30 64.14 8.76 3.14
CA TYR A 30 64.71 8.66 1.81
C TYR A 30 65.36 9.97 1.31
N ALA A 31 65.30 11.06 2.07
CA ALA A 31 66.03 12.29 1.74
C ALA A 31 67.54 12.04 1.74
N ARG A 32 68.28 12.70 0.84
CA ARG A 32 69.74 12.56 0.72
C ARG A 32 70.44 13.77 1.30
N LEU A 33 71.40 13.52 2.19
CA LEU A 33 72.31 14.55 2.68
C LEU A 33 73.30 14.93 1.58
N ILE A 34 73.37 16.21 1.26
CA ILE A 34 74.24 16.77 0.23
C ILE A 34 74.87 18.09 0.70
N GLN A 35 76.00 18.44 0.10
CA GLN A 35 76.67 19.71 0.37
C GLN A 35 76.14 20.80 -0.57
N ALA A 36 74.93 21.26 -0.29
CA ALA A 36 74.29 22.34 -1.05
C ALA A 36 74.36 23.68 -0.31
N TYR A 37 74.47 24.78 -1.06
CA TYR A 37 74.60 26.12 -0.52
C TYR A 37 73.44 27.00 -0.97
N PRO A 38 72.92 27.89 -0.10
CA PRO A 38 71.89 28.86 -0.51
C PRO A 38 72.46 29.85 -1.54
N LEU A 39 71.89 29.85 -2.75
CA LEU A 39 72.15 30.85 -3.78
C LEU A 39 71.25 32.08 -3.61
N ASN A 40 69.97 31.85 -3.35
CA ASN A 40 68.97 32.88 -3.08
C ASN A 40 67.90 32.34 -2.11
N ALA A 41 66.82 33.09 -1.91
CA ALA A 41 65.78 32.77 -0.94
C ALA A 41 65.09 31.40 -1.18
N THR A 42 65.08 30.87 -2.39
CA THR A 42 64.41 29.59 -2.72
C THR A 42 65.30 28.60 -3.47
N HIS A 43 66.51 29.01 -3.86
CA HIS A 43 67.41 28.23 -4.69
C HIS A 43 68.72 27.92 -3.99
N PHE A 44 69.22 26.72 -4.26
CA PHE A 44 70.49 26.22 -3.79
C PHE A 44 71.33 25.72 -4.96
N ASP A 45 72.63 25.62 -4.78
CA ASP A 45 73.51 24.92 -5.69
C ASP A 45 74.40 23.91 -4.98
N THR A 46 74.78 22.88 -5.73
CA THR A 46 75.76 21.89 -5.31
C THR A 46 76.53 21.42 -6.53
N TYR A 47 77.70 20.84 -6.28
CA TYR A 47 78.52 20.22 -7.31
C TYR A 47 78.52 18.71 -7.13
N ILE A 48 78.04 17.97 -8.14
CA ILE A 48 77.94 16.51 -8.10
C ILE A 48 78.51 15.95 -9.40
N ASN A 49 79.47 15.02 -9.30
CA ASN A 49 80.05 14.32 -10.46
C ASN A 49 80.49 15.26 -11.59
N ASN A 50 81.21 16.32 -11.23
CA ASN A 50 81.72 17.32 -12.18
C ASN A 50 80.63 18.15 -12.91
N SER A 51 79.40 18.14 -12.41
CA SER A 51 78.25 18.91 -12.91
C SER A 51 77.68 19.82 -11.83
N VAL A 52 77.26 21.02 -12.24
CA VAL A 52 76.55 21.95 -11.36
C VAL A 52 75.08 21.54 -11.27
N VAL A 53 74.56 21.42 -10.07
CA VAL A 53 73.16 21.11 -9.83
C VAL A 53 72.52 22.32 -9.15
N TYR A 54 71.59 22.95 -9.86
CA TYR A 54 70.72 23.97 -9.29
C TYR A 54 69.51 23.29 -8.68
N ILE A 55 69.17 23.64 -7.45
CA ILE A 55 68.07 23.05 -6.70
C ILE A 55 67.06 24.16 -6.41
N GLU A 56 65.83 23.95 -6.84
CA GLU A 56 64.70 24.82 -6.59
C GLU A 56 63.78 24.18 -5.54
N GLN A 57 63.49 24.91 -4.46
CA GLN A 57 62.51 24.46 -3.47
C GLN A 57 61.10 24.44 -4.09
N ALA A 58 60.50 23.25 -4.13
CA ALA A 58 59.17 23.06 -4.68
C ALA A 58 58.09 23.77 -3.86
N GLY A 59 57.16 24.45 -4.56
CA GLY A 59 55.96 25.03 -3.95
C GLY A 59 56.21 26.22 -3.04
N LEU A 60 57.37 26.89 -3.18
CA LEU A 60 57.74 28.06 -2.40
C LEU A 60 58.25 29.17 -3.32
N ALA A 61 57.64 30.34 -3.24
CA ALA A 61 58.09 31.55 -3.93
C ALA A 61 58.51 32.62 -2.92
N PHE A 62 59.42 33.51 -3.32
CA PHE A 62 59.84 34.65 -2.52
C PHE A 62 59.48 35.94 -3.24
N ASN A 63 58.75 36.82 -2.56
CA ASN A 63 58.37 38.14 -3.04
C ASN A 63 58.57 39.16 -1.91
N GLY A 64 59.83 39.51 -1.67
CA GLY A 64 60.23 40.48 -0.66
C GLY A 64 61.18 41.54 -1.21
N SER A 65 61.33 42.62 -0.46
CA SER A 65 62.31 43.67 -0.69
C SER A 65 63.75 43.15 -0.56
N SER A 66 64.72 43.90 -1.08
CA SER A 66 66.14 43.56 -0.92
C SER A 66 66.61 43.55 0.54
N ALA A 67 65.90 44.21 1.45
CA ALA A 67 66.19 44.15 2.88
C ALA A 67 65.73 42.82 3.48
N GLU A 68 64.51 42.39 3.15
CA GLU A 68 63.96 41.09 3.57
C GLU A 68 64.76 39.93 2.99
N ALA A 69 65.18 40.03 1.73
CA ALA A 69 66.04 39.04 1.10
C ALA A 69 67.35 38.84 1.88
N ARG A 70 67.99 39.93 2.33
CA ARG A 70 69.22 39.85 3.16
C ARG A 70 68.97 39.18 4.51
N ALA A 71 67.87 39.51 5.19
CA ALA A 71 67.52 38.91 6.47
C ALA A 71 67.24 37.40 6.34
N VAL A 72 66.50 37.03 5.29
CA VAL A 72 66.21 35.64 4.95
C VAL A 72 67.48 34.86 4.63
N MET A 73 68.38 35.43 3.82
CA MET A 73 69.65 34.75 3.49
C MET A 73 70.52 34.54 4.73
N GLN A 74 70.60 35.52 5.64
CA GLN A 74 71.29 35.34 6.92
C GLN A 74 70.68 34.20 7.75
N TYR A 75 69.36 34.11 7.78
CA TYR A 75 68.67 33.00 8.45
C TYR A 75 69.00 31.66 7.79
N LEU A 76 68.90 31.56 6.46
CA LEU A 76 69.24 30.34 5.72
C LEU A 76 70.70 29.92 5.93
N TYR A 77 71.66 30.85 5.91
CA TYR A 77 73.05 30.51 6.21
C TYR A 77 73.25 29.97 7.64
N SER A 78 72.46 30.45 8.60
CA SER A 78 72.51 29.93 9.97
C SER A 78 71.87 28.54 10.13
N GLN A 79 70.83 28.25 9.33
CA GLN A 79 70.06 27.02 9.44
C GLN A 79 70.54 25.92 8.50
N CYS A 80 71.16 26.25 7.37
CA CYS A 80 71.52 25.30 6.32
C CYS A 80 73.00 24.90 6.39
N ARG A 81 73.47 24.49 7.58
CA ARG A 81 74.80 23.89 7.72
C ARG A 81 74.83 22.47 7.16
N TYR A 82 73.77 21.72 7.45
CA TYR A 82 73.47 20.42 6.87
C TYR A 82 72.25 20.58 5.98
N VAL A 83 72.32 20.06 4.75
CA VAL A 83 71.22 20.12 3.79
C VAL A 83 70.85 18.71 3.37
N ALA A 84 69.57 18.37 3.51
CA ALA A 84 68.99 17.15 2.99
C ALA A 84 67.98 17.51 1.90
N VAL A 85 68.00 16.76 0.81
CA VAL A 85 67.16 17.03 -0.35
C VAL A 85 66.38 15.78 -0.74
N ASP A 86 65.08 15.96 -0.93
CA ASP A 86 64.16 14.99 -1.50
C ASP A 86 63.83 15.43 -2.94
N VAL A 87 64.48 14.78 -3.91
CA VAL A 87 64.40 15.17 -5.32
C VAL A 87 63.07 14.67 -5.90
N LEU A 88 62.20 15.61 -6.27
CA LEU A 88 60.90 15.31 -6.86
C LEU A 88 61.00 15.15 -8.37
N ASN A 89 61.79 16.01 -9.01
CA ASN A 89 62.05 15.97 -10.44
C ASN A 89 63.46 16.49 -10.74
N ALA A 90 64.15 15.87 -11.69
CA ALA A 90 65.48 16.27 -12.14
C ALA A 90 65.48 16.45 -13.65
N THR A 91 65.85 17.63 -14.11
CA THR A 91 65.93 17.97 -15.53
C THR A 91 67.36 18.33 -15.91
N GLN A 92 67.80 17.85 -17.07
CA GLN A 92 69.13 18.18 -17.59
C GLN A 92 69.05 19.47 -18.39
N VAL A 93 69.80 20.49 -17.96
CA VAL A 93 69.82 21.81 -18.60
C VAL A 93 70.95 21.92 -19.61
N SER A 94 72.09 21.27 -19.34
CA SER A 94 73.22 21.20 -20.26
C SER A 94 74.06 19.93 -20.05
N LYS A 95 75.14 19.76 -20.80
CA LYS A 95 76.09 18.65 -20.63
C LYS A 95 76.74 18.63 -19.23
N SER A 96 76.77 19.77 -18.53
CA SER A 96 77.42 19.93 -17.22
C SER A 96 76.52 20.61 -16.18
N ALA A 97 75.22 20.75 -16.44
CA ALA A 97 74.26 21.38 -15.53
C ALA A 97 72.93 20.65 -15.45
N GLN A 98 72.40 20.52 -14.23
CA GLN A 98 71.08 19.96 -13.93
C GLN A 98 70.26 20.93 -13.08
N LEU A 99 68.94 20.87 -13.23
CA LEU A 99 67.97 21.56 -12.39
C LEU A 99 67.11 20.52 -11.66
N TRP A 100 67.12 20.57 -10.33
CA TRP A 100 66.33 19.71 -9.48
C TRP A 100 65.21 20.51 -8.83
N LEU A 101 63.97 20.09 -9.07
CA LEU A 101 62.84 20.53 -8.27
C LEU A 101 62.74 19.58 -7.07
N ALA A 102 62.85 20.12 -5.86
CA ALA A 102 63.01 19.28 -4.67
C ALA A 102 62.38 19.88 -3.42
N ASP A 103 62.14 19.03 -2.43
CA ASP A 103 61.94 19.46 -1.04
C ASP A 103 63.29 19.52 -0.33
N VAL A 104 63.63 20.71 0.15
CA VAL A 104 64.89 21.03 0.83
C VAL A 104 64.64 21.13 2.33
N TYR A 105 65.52 20.46 3.08
CA TYR A 105 65.52 20.45 4.52
C TYR A 105 66.89 20.91 5.02
N CYS A 106 66.89 21.88 5.93
CA CYS A 106 68.11 22.45 6.49
C CYS A 106 68.22 22.14 7.98
N SER A 107 69.43 21.91 8.47
CA SER A 107 69.69 21.80 9.90
C SER A 107 71.01 22.48 10.28
N SER A 108 71.02 23.16 11.42
CA SER A 108 72.22 23.82 11.96
C SER A 108 73.16 22.82 12.64
N ASP A 109 72.62 21.77 13.24
CA ASP A 109 73.34 20.80 14.07
C ASP A 109 72.96 19.32 13.81
N GLY A 110 71.98 19.07 12.94
CA GLY A 110 71.47 17.73 12.60
C GLY A 110 70.39 17.20 13.56
N SER A 111 70.04 17.94 14.62
CA SER A 111 69.07 17.52 15.64
C SER A 111 67.62 17.86 15.30
N MET A 112 67.41 18.97 14.57
CA MET A 112 66.11 19.42 14.10
C MET A 112 66.21 19.92 12.67
N TRP A 113 65.22 19.60 11.86
CA TRP A 113 65.26 19.92 10.43
C TRP A 113 64.19 20.93 10.06
N LEU A 114 64.60 22.04 9.46
CA LEU A 114 63.77 23.06 8.85
C LEU A 114 63.38 22.58 7.45
N TRP A 115 62.13 22.19 7.26
CA TRP A 115 61.58 22.09 5.91
C TRP A 115 61.33 23.51 5.37
N LEU A 116 61.93 23.87 4.23
CA LEU A 116 61.85 25.26 3.74
C LEU A 116 60.41 25.70 3.43
N ARG A 117 59.49 24.76 3.18
CA ARG A 117 58.06 25.08 3.00
C ARG A 117 57.42 25.71 4.23
N TRP A 118 58.04 25.64 5.40
CA TRP A 118 57.58 26.32 6.61
C TRP A 118 58.01 27.78 6.73
N LEU A 119 58.87 28.28 5.84
CA LEU A 119 59.34 29.67 5.89
C LEU A 119 58.22 30.74 5.85
N PRO A 120 57.06 30.54 5.18
CA PRO A 120 55.93 31.47 5.29
C PRO A 120 55.42 31.67 6.72
N LEU A 121 55.63 30.70 7.63
CA LEU A 121 55.24 30.84 9.04
C LEU A 121 56.15 31.80 9.82
N ARG A 122 57.33 32.12 9.29
CA ARG A 122 58.32 32.99 9.92
C ARG A 122 58.53 34.31 9.19
N PHE A 123 58.41 34.32 7.87
CA PHE A 123 58.68 35.47 7.02
C PHE A 123 57.54 35.67 6.03
N ALA A 124 56.83 36.81 6.14
CA ALA A 124 55.71 37.14 5.27
C ALA A 124 56.09 37.32 3.79
N ALA A 125 57.38 37.55 3.50
CA ALA A 125 57.90 37.66 2.15
C ALA A 125 57.87 36.34 1.35
N TYR A 126 57.69 35.19 2.02
CA TYR A 126 57.50 33.92 1.34
C TYR A 126 56.04 33.65 1.04
N ILE A 127 55.78 33.18 -0.18
CA ILE A 127 54.46 32.76 -0.65
C ILE A 127 54.50 31.25 -0.82
N GLY A 128 53.70 30.55 -0.04
CA GLY A 128 53.55 29.10 -0.07
C GLY A 128 52.48 28.66 0.92
N ASN A 129 51.78 27.57 0.58
CA ASN A 129 50.77 27.02 1.48
C ASN A 129 51.42 26.07 2.49
N VAL A 130 51.14 26.30 3.77
CA VAL A 130 51.51 25.40 4.87
C VAL A 130 50.25 24.76 5.40
N GLU A 131 50.13 23.45 5.18
CA GLU A 131 49.01 22.67 5.70
C GLU A 131 49.20 22.41 7.19
N PHE A 132 48.09 22.35 7.93
CA PHE A 132 48.08 22.05 9.36
C PHE A 132 47.13 20.90 9.64
N VAL A 133 47.46 20.11 10.66
CA VAL A 133 46.63 19.01 11.17
C VAL A 133 46.25 19.33 12.62
N ASN A 134 44.97 19.22 12.95
CA ASN A 134 44.50 19.31 14.33
C ASN A 134 45.00 18.09 15.11
N ALA A 135 45.75 18.33 16.18
CA ALA A 135 46.40 17.31 16.98
C ALA A 135 46.33 17.73 18.47
N SER A 136 45.14 17.57 19.04
CA SER A 136 44.71 18.23 20.29
C SER A 136 45.60 17.97 21.51
N ASP A 137 46.35 16.86 21.52
CA ASP A 137 47.24 16.46 22.63
C ASP A 137 48.70 16.29 22.19
N ALA A 138 49.10 16.87 21.05
CA ALA A 138 50.45 16.76 20.53
C ALA A 138 51.15 18.12 20.46
N THR A 139 52.45 18.11 20.75
CA THR A 139 53.34 19.25 20.58
C THR A 139 54.42 18.88 19.58
N ALA A 140 54.69 19.77 18.63
CA ALA A 140 55.78 19.65 17.66
C ALA A 140 56.73 20.84 17.79
N VAL A 141 58.02 20.57 17.95
CA VAL A 141 59.10 21.57 17.98
C VAL A 141 59.79 21.57 16.61
N THR A 142 59.87 22.75 16.02
CA THR A 142 60.49 22.99 14.72
C THR A 142 61.40 24.22 14.79
N PRO A 143 62.34 24.40 13.85
CA PRO A 143 63.14 25.62 13.77
C PRO A 143 62.35 26.92 13.53
N VAL A 144 61.08 26.84 13.08
CA VAL A 144 60.21 28.02 12.89
C VAL A 144 59.30 28.30 14.09
N GLY A 145 59.21 27.39 15.06
CA GLY A 145 58.35 27.54 16.23
C GLY A 145 57.94 26.21 16.86
N THR A 146 57.31 26.32 18.02
CA THR A 146 56.67 25.20 18.72
C THR A 146 55.16 25.29 18.53
N PHE A 147 54.55 24.18 18.10
CA PHE A 147 53.15 24.09 17.74
C PHE A 147 52.44 23.08 18.63
N THR A 148 51.35 23.47 19.29
CA THR A 148 50.62 22.63 20.26
C THR A 148 49.14 22.61 19.88
N GLY A 149 48.53 21.42 19.82
CA GLY A 149 47.11 21.29 19.45
C GLY A 149 46.86 21.35 17.93
N TYR A 150 47.81 21.89 17.17
CA TYR A 150 47.80 21.95 15.70
C TYR A 150 49.25 21.83 15.23
N ILE A 151 49.53 20.97 14.24
CA ILE A 151 50.91 20.68 13.81
C ILE A 151 51.02 20.91 12.31
N PRO A 152 52.05 21.65 11.82
CA PRO A 152 52.24 21.82 10.39
C PRO A 152 52.59 20.49 9.72
N ALA A 153 52.17 20.30 8.47
CA ALA A 153 52.53 19.12 7.72
C ALA A 153 54.06 19.02 7.59
N GLY A 154 54.61 17.81 7.59
CA GLY A 154 56.04 17.56 7.48
C GLY A 154 56.46 16.22 8.08
N TRP A 155 57.75 15.99 8.19
CA TRP A 155 58.31 14.80 8.82
C TRP A 155 58.72 15.09 10.25
N TYR A 156 58.48 14.12 11.13
CA TYR A 156 58.69 14.23 12.56
C TYR A 156 59.36 12.97 13.11
N LEU A 157 60.19 13.17 14.11
CA LEU A 157 60.81 12.13 14.92
C LEU A 157 60.16 12.13 16.30
N ASP A 158 59.71 10.97 16.75
CA ASP A 158 59.38 10.75 18.15
C ASP A 158 60.68 10.50 18.94
N PRO A 159 61.06 11.39 19.87
CA PRO A 159 62.31 11.23 20.63
C PRO A 159 62.33 9.98 21.52
N LEU A 160 61.16 9.48 21.94
CA LEU A 160 61.03 8.31 22.82
C LEU A 160 61.19 7.02 22.01
N THR A 161 60.41 6.86 20.95
CA THR A 161 60.39 5.62 20.16
C THR A 161 61.41 5.59 19.03
N LYS A 162 62.04 6.74 18.73
CA LYS A 162 62.94 6.95 17.57
C LYS A 162 62.27 6.68 16.23
N THR A 163 60.95 6.72 16.18
CA THR A 163 60.18 6.51 14.95
C THR A 163 60.10 7.81 14.15
N VAL A 164 60.32 7.70 12.85
CA VAL A 164 60.15 8.81 11.90
C VAL A 164 58.82 8.64 11.18
N PHE A 165 57.96 9.64 11.21
CA PHE A 165 56.63 9.62 10.60
C PHE A 165 56.30 10.95 9.91
N LYS A 166 55.35 10.91 8.98
CA LYS A 166 54.89 12.08 8.24
C LYS A 166 53.54 12.55 8.79
N VAL A 167 53.34 13.86 8.86
CA VAL A 167 52.08 14.53 9.19
C VAL A 167 51.63 15.35 7.96
N PRO A 168 50.36 15.26 7.54
CA PRO A 168 49.50 14.11 7.77
C PRO A 168 50.14 12.84 7.17
N GLY A 169 50.03 11.72 7.88
CA GLY A 169 50.28 10.40 7.29
C GLY A 169 49.23 10.12 6.20
N ALA A 170 49.54 9.23 5.26
CA ALA A 170 48.78 8.97 4.03
C ALA A 170 47.27 9.32 4.12
N ASN A 171 46.93 10.50 3.60
CA ASN A 171 45.59 10.98 3.23
C ASN A 171 44.44 10.59 4.17
N LEU A 172 44.49 11.08 5.42
CA LEU A 172 43.38 10.99 6.40
C LEU A 172 42.01 11.42 5.83
N THR A 173 42.02 12.36 4.88
CA THR A 173 40.83 12.81 4.13
C THR A 173 40.22 11.71 3.26
N LEU A 174 41.04 10.89 2.61
CA LEU A 174 40.57 9.77 1.79
C LEU A 174 40.00 8.65 2.66
N LEU A 175 40.63 8.36 3.81
CA LEU A 175 40.14 7.35 4.75
C LEU A 175 38.78 7.78 5.34
N ALA A 176 38.64 9.02 5.78
CA ALA A 176 37.37 9.56 6.25
C ALA A 176 36.27 9.52 5.16
N TYR A 177 36.64 9.74 3.91
CA TYR A 177 35.71 9.63 2.77
C TYR A 177 35.26 8.18 2.55
N VAL A 178 36.17 7.21 2.62
CA VAL A 178 35.84 5.78 2.51
C VAL A 178 34.93 5.32 3.65
N ASP A 179 35.18 5.75 4.89
CA ASP A 179 34.32 5.43 6.04
C ASP A 179 32.92 6.01 5.87
N ARG A 180 32.81 7.25 5.37
CA ARG A 180 31.53 7.89 5.08
C ARG A 180 30.76 7.13 4.01
N LEU A 181 31.41 6.74 2.91
CA LEU A 181 30.78 5.94 1.85
C LEU A 181 30.34 4.57 2.36
N SER A 182 31.16 3.90 3.18
CA SER A 182 30.81 2.62 3.81
C SER A 182 29.56 2.75 4.69
N ALA A 183 29.48 3.80 5.51
CA ALA A 183 28.30 4.10 6.32
C ALA A 183 27.05 4.38 5.46
N GLN A 184 27.19 5.12 4.36
CA GLN A 184 26.11 5.38 3.42
C GLN A 184 25.60 4.11 2.74
N ILE A 185 26.50 3.22 2.30
CA ILE A 185 26.13 1.93 1.71
C ILE A 185 25.36 1.08 2.72
N LYS A 186 25.81 1.04 3.98
CA LYS A 186 25.12 0.30 5.04
C LYS A 186 23.72 0.85 5.32
N ALA A 187 23.57 2.18 5.32
CA ALA A 187 22.27 2.83 5.51
C ALA A 187 21.32 2.56 4.33
N LEU A 188 21.81 2.66 3.09
CA LEU A 188 21.03 2.36 1.88
C LEU A 188 20.58 0.90 1.85
N LYS A 189 21.45 -0.04 2.27
CA LYS A 189 21.09 -1.45 2.35
C LYS A 189 19.96 -1.68 3.37
N ALA A 190 20.03 -1.06 4.54
CA ALA A 190 18.96 -1.14 5.54
C ALA A 190 17.64 -0.55 5.04
N GLN A 191 17.69 0.56 4.29
CA GLN A 191 16.49 1.14 3.66
C GLN A 191 15.89 0.21 2.60
N LEU A 192 16.72 -0.44 1.77
CA LEU A 192 16.27 -1.39 0.77
C LEU A 192 15.59 -2.61 1.39
N GLU A 193 16.17 -3.16 2.46
CA GLU A 193 15.56 -4.26 3.22
C GLU A 193 14.22 -3.83 3.85
N GLY A 194 14.15 -2.62 4.41
CA GLY A 194 12.91 -2.05 4.95
C GLY A 194 11.82 -1.83 3.89
N ALA A 195 12.19 -1.34 2.71
CA ALA A 195 11.30 -1.18 1.57
C ALA A 195 10.79 -2.54 1.07
N GLY A 196 11.65 -3.56 1.02
CA GLY A 196 11.26 -4.93 0.70
C GLY A 196 10.21 -5.49 1.68
N ALA A 197 10.41 -5.32 2.98
CA ALA A 197 9.45 -5.75 4.00
C ALA A 197 8.11 -4.99 3.91
N ASN A 198 8.12 -3.71 3.55
CA ASN A 198 6.90 -2.94 3.30
C ASN A 198 6.16 -3.44 2.06
N ALA A 199 6.87 -3.72 0.97
CA ALA A 199 6.29 -4.26 -0.25
C ALA A 199 5.63 -5.62 -0.02
N SER A 200 6.26 -6.53 0.74
CA SER A 200 5.66 -7.81 1.11
C SER A 200 4.39 -7.65 1.95
N ARG A 201 4.37 -6.70 2.90
CA ARG A 201 3.16 -6.38 3.67
C ARG A 201 2.04 -5.82 2.80
N ALA A 202 2.37 -4.92 1.87
CA ALA A 202 1.39 -4.38 0.93
C ALA A 202 0.81 -5.46 0.03
N ALA A 203 1.64 -6.38 -0.49
CA ALA A 203 1.18 -7.51 -1.29
C ALA A 203 0.23 -8.43 -0.51
N SER A 204 0.51 -8.71 0.77
CA SER A 204 -0.39 -9.49 1.62
C SER A 204 -1.73 -8.78 1.85
N LEU A 205 -1.72 -7.46 2.07
CA LEU A 205 -2.95 -6.68 2.24
C LEU A 205 -3.79 -6.67 0.95
N ILE A 206 -3.16 -6.51 -0.21
CA ILE A 206 -3.84 -6.57 -1.52
C ILE A 206 -4.53 -7.92 -1.68
N ALA A 207 -3.84 -9.03 -1.42
CA ALA A 207 -4.42 -10.37 -1.52
C ALA A 207 -5.62 -10.56 -0.57
N GLN A 208 -5.56 -10.00 0.65
CA GLN A 208 -6.68 -10.03 1.59
C GLN A 208 -7.88 -9.22 1.09
N LEU A 209 -7.63 -8.02 0.54
CA LEU A 209 -8.68 -7.17 -0.02
C LEU A 209 -9.33 -7.80 -1.26
N GLU A 210 -8.54 -8.45 -2.13
CA GLU A 210 -9.06 -9.19 -3.27
C GLU A 210 -9.97 -10.35 -2.83
N ALA A 211 -9.58 -11.10 -1.79
CA ALA A 211 -10.40 -12.16 -1.23
C ALA A 211 -11.71 -11.63 -0.62
N GLN A 212 -11.65 -10.49 0.07
CA GLN A 212 -12.85 -9.83 0.60
C GLN A 212 -13.79 -9.35 -0.51
N ALA A 213 -13.23 -8.75 -1.57
CA ALA A 213 -14.01 -8.31 -2.73
C ALA A 213 -14.71 -9.49 -3.42
N ALA A 214 -14.02 -10.61 -3.59
CA ALA A 214 -14.61 -11.82 -4.15
C ALA A 214 -15.75 -12.38 -3.26
N SER A 215 -15.58 -12.36 -1.94
CA SER A 215 -16.62 -12.77 -0.99
C SER A 215 -17.86 -11.87 -1.08
N LEU A 216 -17.66 -10.55 -1.16
CA LEU A 216 -18.76 -9.59 -1.30
C LEU A 216 -19.48 -9.73 -2.64
N ASP A 217 -18.77 -9.97 -3.75
CA ASP A 217 -19.41 -10.22 -5.05
C ASP A 217 -20.26 -11.50 -5.03
N ALA A 218 -19.77 -12.57 -4.37
CA ALA A 218 -20.54 -13.79 -4.19
C ALA A 218 -21.81 -13.57 -3.35
N GLN A 219 -21.71 -12.81 -2.26
CA GLN A 219 -22.88 -12.43 -1.45
C GLN A 219 -23.88 -11.59 -2.24
N ARG A 220 -23.41 -10.65 -3.05
CA ARG A 220 -24.26 -9.83 -3.92
C ARG A 220 -25.07 -10.69 -4.88
N ARG A 221 -24.41 -11.64 -5.58
CA ARG A 221 -25.08 -12.57 -6.50
C ARG A 221 -26.11 -13.45 -5.79
N ALA A 222 -25.79 -13.94 -4.60
CA ALA A 222 -26.73 -14.74 -3.81
C ALA A 222 -27.98 -13.93 -3.42
N LEU A 223 -27.81 -12.66 -3.03
CA LEU A 223 -28.92 -11.76 -2.72
C LEU A 223 -29.75 -11.40 -3.96
N GLU A 224 -29.11 -11.16 -5.11
CA GLU A 224 -29.80 -10.91 -6.38
C GLU A 224 -30.68 -12.11 -6.79
N GLU A 225 -30.19 -13.33 -6.63
CA GLU A 225 -30.96 -14.54 -6.92
C GLU A 225 -32.12 -14.73 -5.93
N ALA A 226 -31.88 -14.51 -4.64
CA ALA A 226 -32.94 -14.55 -3.63
C ALA A 226 -34.04 -13.50 -3.91
N LEU A 227 -33.67 -12.31 -4.40
CA LEU A 227 -34.62 -11.28 -4.81
C LEU A 227 -35.48 -11.76 -5.98
N ARG A 228 -34.88 -12.33 -7.04
CA ARG A 228 -35.65 -12.88 -8.18
C ARG A 228 -36.63 -13.97 -7.74
N GLN A 229 -36.21 -14.85 -6.83
CA GLN A 229 -37.08 -15.88 -6.29
C GLN A 229 -38.27 -15.27 -5.56
N ARG A 230 -38.05 -14.26 -4.71
CA ARG A 230 -39.13 -13.55 -4.01
C ARG A 230 -40.06 -12.80 -4.95
N GLU A 231 -39.54 -12.16 -6.00
CA GLU A 231 -40.36 -11.53 -7.03
C GLU A 231 -41.26 -12.55 -7.74
N SER A 232 -40.73 -13.74 -8.04
CA SER A 232 -41.51 -14.82 -8.65
C SER A 232 -42.60 -15.37 -7.72
N GLU A 233 -42.30 -15.54 -6.43
CA GLU A 233 -43.27 -15.94 -5.41
C GLU A 233 -44.39 -14.91 -5.28
N LEU A 234 -44.06 -13.62 -5.24
CA LEU A 234 -45.04 -12.53 -5.18
C LEU A 234 -45.94 -12.52 -6.41
N ALA A 235 -45.39 -12.72 -7.61
CA ALA A 235 -46.18 -12.80 -8.84
C ALA A 235 -47.16 -13.98 -8.80
N ALA A 236 -46.72 -15.16 -8.32
CA ALA A 236 -47.56 -16.33 -8.15
C ALA A 236 -48.68 -16.11 -7.11
N LEU A 237 -48.34 -15.54 -5.95
CA LEU A 237 -49.30 -15.16 -4.91
C LEU A 237 -50.34 -14.17 -5.44
N GLN A 238 -49.93 -13.17 -6.22
CA GLN A 238 -50.84 -12.20 -6.81
C GLN A 238 -51.78 -12.84 -7.84
N ALA A 239 -51.29 -13.79 -8.63
CA ALA A 239 -52.13 -14.57 -9.55
C ALA A 239 -53.16 -15.42 -8.79
N ASN A 240 -52.74 -16.12 -7.74
CA ASN A 240 -53.64 -16.90 -6.89
C ASN A 240 -54.71 -16.02 -6.23
N LEU A 241 -54.33 -14.84 -5.74
CA LEU A 241 -55.28 -13.90 -5.14
C LEU A 241 -56.34 -13.42 -6.15
N ARG A 242 -55.95 -13.15 -7.39
CA ARG A 242 -56.90 -12.83 -8.47
C ARG A 242 -57.85 -14.00 -8.78
N ALA A 243 -57.32 -15.24 -8.82
CA ALA A 243 -58.12 -16.43 -9.06
C ALA A 243 -59.17 -16.64 -7.95
N VAL A 244 -58.76 -16.53 -6.68
CA VAL A 244 -59.67 -16.64 -5.52
C VAL A 244 -60.71 -15.52 -5.53
N GLN A 245 -60.34 -14.29 -5.92
CA GLN A 245 -61.29 -13.19 -6.07
C GLN A 245 -62.35 -13.48 -7.15
N ALA A 246 -61.94 -14.06 -8.27
CA ALA A 246 -62.85 -14.45 -9.35
C ALA A 246 -63.78 -15.61 -8.92
N GLU A 247 -63.26 -16.61 -8.22
CA GLU A 247 -64.07 -17.69 -7.66
C GLU A 247 -65.08 -17.16 -6.64
N ASN A 248 -64.66 -16.25 -5.76
CA ASN A 248 -65.56 -15.63 -4.77
C ASN A 248 -66.70 -14.84 -5.44
N SER A 249 -66.41 -14.11 -6.53
CA SER A 249 -67.44 -13.37 -7.27
C SER A 249 -68.42 -14.32 -7.96
N GLN A 250 -67.94 -15.43 -8.52
CA GLN A 250 -68.78 -16.48 -9.10
C GLN A 250 -69.67 -17.13 -8.05
N LEU A 251 -69.13 -17.51 -6.90
CA LEU A 251 -69.90 -18.09 -5.80
C LEU A 251 -70.97 -17.11 -5.28
N ARG A 252 -70.65 -15.81 -5.19
CA ARG A 252 -71.64 -14.78 -4.83
C ARG A 252 -72.77 -14.69 -5.85
N ALA A 253 -72.47 -14.77 -7.14
CA ALA A 253 -73.48 -14.76 -8.20
C ALA A 253 -74.39 -16.00 -8.12
N GLN A 254 -73.81 -17.19 -7.93
CA GLN A 254 -74.57 -18.43 -7.72
C GLN A 254 -75.47 -18.36 -6.49
N LEU A 255 -74.97 -17.81 -5.38
CA LEU A 255 -75.76 -17.62 -4.16
C LEU A 255 -76.93 -16.66 -4.38
N ALA A 256 -76.73 -15.58 -5.13
CA ALA A 256 -77.80 -14.65 -5.50
C ALA A 256 -78.86 -15.33 -6.37
N GLN A 257 -78.45 -16.14 -7.35
CA GLN A 257 -79.36 -16.91 -8.20
C GLN A 257 -80.18 -17.92 -7.40
N LEU A 258 -79.53 -18.75 -6.57
CA LEU A 258 -80.21 -19.71 -5.70
C LEU A 258 -81.20 -19.04 -4.75
N LYS A 259 -80.86 -17.85 -4.24
CA LYS A 259 -81.78 -17.06 -3.41
C LYS A 259 -83.01 -16.60 -4.19
N ALA A 260 -82.84 -16.15 -5.44
CA ALA A 260 -83.95 -15.76 -6.31
C ALA A 260 -84.84 -16.97 -6.68
N GLU A 261 -84.24 -18.12 -7.01
CA GLU A 261 -84.96 -19.37 -7.25
C GLU A 261 -85.75 -19.81 -6.03
N ASN A 262 -85.17 -19.72 -4.82
CA ASN A 262 -85.87 -20.05 -3.58
C ASN A 262 -87.07 -19.13 -3.33
N GLN A 263 -86.94 -17.83 -3.62
CA GLN A 263 -88.05 -16.87 -3.54
C GLN A 263 -89.16 -17.21 -4.55
N ALA A 264 -88.80 -17.54 -5.80
CA ALA A 264 -89.76 -17.94 -6.82
C ALA A 264 -90.49 -19.24 -6.45
N LEU A 265 -89.77 -20.24 -5.92
CA LEU A 265 -90.37 -21.49 -5.43
C LEU A 265 -91.32 -21.22 -4.26
N LYS A 266 -90.96 -20.35 -3.31
CA LYS A 266 -91.86 -19.94 -2.22
C LYS A 266 -93.13 -19.29 -2.75
N ALA A 267 -93.03 -18.40 -3.74
CA ALA A 267 -94.19 -17.77 -4.37
C ALA A 267 -95.10 -18.78 -5.09
N ARG A 268 -94.51 -19.73 -5.83
CA ARG A 268 -95.26 -20.85 -6.44
C ARG A 268 -95.96 -21.70 -5.41
N LEU A 269 -95.30 -22.00 -4.29
CA LEU A 269 -95.87 -22.78 -3.20
C LEU A 269 -97.04 -22.05 -2.52
N ALA A 270 -96.92 -20.73 -2.32
CA ALA A 270 -98.03 -19.89 -1.84
C ALA A 270 -99.22 -19.91 -2.81
N SER A 271 -98.98 -19.71 -4.11
CA SER A 271 -100.02 -19.76 -5.14
C SER A 271 -100.69 -21.14 -5.23
N ALA A 272 -99.91 -22.23 -5.18
CA ALA A 272 -100.47 -23.59 -5.15
C ALA A 272 -101.31 -23.85 -3.89
N ASN A 273 -100.92 -23.27 -2.74
CA ASN A 273 -101.70 -23.36 -1.53
C ASN A 273 -103.03 -22.59 -1.64
N GLU A 274 -103.01 -21.40 -2.28
CA GLU A 274 -104.23 -20.63 -2.59
C GLU A 274 -105.16 -21.37 -3.55
N THR A 275 -104.63 -22.02 -4.59
CA THR A 275 -105.45 -22.83 -5.52
C THR A 275 -106.01 -24.07 -4.83
N LEU A 276 -105.26 -24.72 -3.94
CA LEU A 276 -105.79 -25.78 -3.10
C LEU A 276 -106.91 -25.28 -2.18
N ALA A 277 -106.76 -24.10 -1.57
CA ALA A 277 -107.79 -23.49 -0.74
C ALA A 277 -109.06 -23.15 -1.56
N SER A 278 -108.92 -22.61 -2.77
CA SER A 278 -110.05 -22.27 -3.64
C SER A 278 -110.75 -23.51 -4.18
N LEU A 279 -110.01 -24.54 -4.58
CA LEU A 279 -110.56 -25.85 -4.95
C LEU A 279 -111.32 -26.45 -3.78
N ASN A 280 -110.73 -26.44 -2.57
CA ASN A 280 -111.40 -26.95 -1.37
C ASN A 280 -112.71 -26.18 -1.08
N ALA A 281 -112.71 -24.85 -1.19
CA ALA A 281 -113.92 -24.04 -1.07
C ALA A 281 -114.98 -24.37 -2.15
N THR A 282 -114.53 -24.64 -3.38
CA THR A 282 -115.40 -25.03 -4.50
C THR A 282 -115.98 -26.43 -4.30
N TYR A 283 -115.19 -27.39 -3.83
CA TYR A 283 -115.68 -28.72 -3.46
C TYR A 283 -116.66 -28.63 -2.29
N ALA A 284 -116.36 -27.82 -1.27
CA ALA A 284 -117.29 -27.60 -0.15
C ALA A 284 -118.61 -26.99 -0.63
N SER A 285 -118.58 -26.01 -1.54
CA SER A 285 -119.79 -25.42 -2.11
C SER A 285 -120.56 -26.41 -2.99
N GLN A 286 -119.89 -27.19 -3.84
CA GLN A 286 -120.52 -28.25 -4.62
C GLN A 286 -121.15 -29.31 -3.73
N ILE A 287 -120.49 -29.76 -2.66
CA ILE A 287 -121.06 -30.70 -1.68
C ILE A 287 -122.28 -30.08 -1.00
N SER A 288 -122.24 -28.80 -0.65
CA SER A 288 -123.39 -28.10 -0.06
C SER A 288 -124.55 -27.97 -1.05
N ALA A 289 -124.28 -27.71 -2.32
CA ALA A 289 -125.27 -27.60 -3.38
C ALA A 289 -125.88 -28.96 -3.72
N LEU A 290 -125.07 -30.03 -3.78
CA LEU A 290 -125.53 -31.41 -3.93
C LEU A 290 -126.40 -31.83 -2.74
N ARG A 291 -126.01 -31.48 -1.51
CA ARG A 291 -126.87 -31.69 -0.33
C ARG A 291 -128.19 -30.93 -0.43
N ALA A 292 -128.16 -29.68 -0.90
CA ALA A 292 -129.36 -28.87 -1.10
C ALA A 292 -130.26 -29.42 -2.23
N GLN A 293 -129.68 -29.91 -3.33
CA GLN A 293 -130.42 -30.58 -4.40
C GLN A 293 -131.00 -31.92 -3.95
N LEU A 294 -130.25 -32.70 -3.17
CA LEU A 294 -130.76 -33.95 -2.59
C LEU A 294 -131.90 -33.67 -1.59
N ALA A 295 -131.77 -32.61 -0.79
CA ALA A 295 -132.85 -32.12 0.08
C ALA A 295 -134.05 -31.63 -0.76
N ALA A 296 -133.81 -30.95 -1.88
CA ALA A 296 -134.86 -30.46 -2.80
C ALA A 296 -135.58 -31.62 -3.52
N GLN A 297 -134.86 -32.66 -3.93
CA GLN A 297 -135.45 -33.89 -4.50
C GLN A 297 -136.25 -34.67 -3.44
N LEU A 298 -135.80 -34.67 -2.19
CA LEU A 298 -136.56 -35.25 -1.08
C LEU A 298 -137.79 -34.41 -0.70
N SER A 299 -137.82 -33.11 -1.00
CA SER A 299 -138.98 -32.23 -0.77
C SER A 299 -139.90 -32.04 -1.98
N GLY A 300 -139.48 -32.43 -3.18
CA GLY A 300 -140.20 -32.17 -4.45
C GLY A 300 -140.62 -33.43 -5.23
N GLY A 301 -140.36 -34.63 -4.71
CA GLY A 301 -140.63 -35.89 -5.41
C GLY A 301 -141.94 -36.56 -5.02
N GLN A 302 -143.07 -36.13 -5.61
CA GLN A 302 -144.25 -36.97 -5.75
C GLN A 302 -144.88 -36.78 -7.13
N ALA A 303 -144.98 -37.90 -7.86
CA ALA A 303 -145.72 -38.19 -9.11
C ALA A 303 -144.95 -38.20 -10.45
N GLY A 304 -144.88 -39.41 -11.03
CA GLY A 304 -144.95 -39.73 -12.49
C GLY A 304 -143.62 -39.77 -13.25
N LEU A 305 -143.13 -40.95 -13.67
CA LEU A 305 -143.27 -41.56 -15.02
C LEU A 305 -142.69 -40.67 -16.15
N GLU A 306 -141.87 -41.10 -17.12
CA GLU A 306 -141.51 -42.41 -17.66
C GLU A 306 -140.37 -42.21 -18.69
N THR A 307 -139.70 -43.30 -19.09
CA THR A 307 -138.98 -43.56 -20.37
C THR A 307 -137.93 -42.58 -20.95
N GLY A 308 -136.70 -43.09 -21.21
CA GLY A 308 -135.77 -42.44 -22.15
C GLY A 308 -134.28 -42.82 -22.06
N SER A 309 -133.92 -44.00 -22.55
CA SER A 309 -132.63 -44.37 -23.19
C SER A 309 -131.37 -43.47 -23.05
N THR A 310 -130.38 -44.00 -22.30
CA THR A 310 -128.90 -43.99 -22.42
C THR A 310 -128.17 -42.99 -23.35
N PRO A 311 -127.02 -42.41 -22.90
CA PRO A 311 -125.73 -42.84 -23.47
C PRO A 311 -124.50 -42.67 -22.51
N LEU A 312 -124.64 -42.93 -21.20
CA LEU A 312 -123.55 -42.67 -20.24
C LEU A 312 -122.48 -43.78 -20.11
N MET A 313 -122.76 -44.99 -20.59
CA MET A 313 -121.84 -46.13 -20.43
C MET A 313 -120.60 -46.04 -21.35
N TYR A 314 -120.73 -45.47 -22.54
CA TYR A 314 -119.62 -45.41 -23.51
C TYR A 314 -118.61 -44.30 -23.22
N VAL A 315 -119.02 -43.20 -22.58
CA VAL A 315 -118.12 -42.10 -22.20
C VAL A 315 -117.17 -42.52 -21.08
N LEU A 316 -117.65 -43.35 -20.15
CA LEU A 316 -116.85 -43.88 -19.04
C LEU A 316 -115.74 -44.84 -19.50
N LEU A 317 -115.99 -45.65 -20.53
CA LEU A 317 -114.99 -46.56 -21.10
C LEU A 317 -113.92 -45.81 -21.93
N ALA A 318 -114.29 -44.75 -22.65
CA ALA A 318 -113.33 -43.92 -23.38
C ALA A 318 -112.43 -43.08 -22.44
N ALA A 319 -112.98 -42.59 -21.32
CA ALA A 319 -112.22 -41.86 -20.31
C ALA A 319 -111.18 -42.75 -19.59
N LEU A 320 -111.52 -44.01 -19.32
CA LEU A 320 -110.60 -44.97 -18.68
C LEU A 320 -109.41 -45.35 -19.58
N ALA A 321 -109.61 -45.48 -20.90
CA ALA A 321 -108.52 -45.75 -21.84
C ALA A 321 -107.51 -44.58 -21.95
N GLY A 322 -107.99 -43.34 -21.88
CA GLY A 322 -107.13 -42.15 -21.89
C GLY A 322 -106.24 -42.01 -20.64
N VAL A 323 -106.77 -42.39 -19.46
CA VAL A 323 -106.02 -42.35 -18.20
C VAL A 323 -104.91 -43.41 -18.16
N VAL A 324 -105.14 -44.60 -18.71
CA VAL A 324 -104.13 -45.66 -18.78
C VAL A 324 -103.00 -45.29 -19.74
N ALA A 325 -103.31 -44.68 -20.90
CA ALA A 325 -102.30 -44.22 -21.86
C ALA A 325 -101.40 -43.10 -21.27
N ALA A 326 -101.98 -42.15 -20.52
CA ALA A 326 -101.23 -41.08 -19.87
C ALA A 326 -100.27 -41.60 -18.77
N LEU A 327 -100.68 -42.64 -18.03
CA LEU A 327 -99.88 -43.23 -16.96
C LEU A 327 -98.68 -44.05 -17.49
N VAL A 328 -98.82 -44.64 -18.68
CA VAL A 328 -97.72 -45.34 -19.39
C VAL A 328 -96.69 -44.34 -19.95
N VAL A 329 -97.13 -43.23 -20.52
CA VAL A 329 -96.23 -42.16 -21.03
C VAL A 329 -95.48 -41.47 -19.87
N TYR A 330 -96.14 -41.24 -18.75
CA TYR A 330 -95.50 -40.68 -17.54
C TYR A 330 -94.42 -41.61 -16.96
N ARG A 331 -94.63 -42.94 -16.98
CA ARG A 331 -93.62 -43.90 -16.50
C ARG A 331 -92.43 -44.08 -17.46
N ARG A 332 -92.61 -43.96 -18.78
CA ARG A 332 -91.49 -44.02 -19.74
C ARG A 332 -90.56 -42.81 -19.62
N ARG A 333 -91.10 -41.61 -19.44
CA ARG A 333 -90.30 -40.37 -19.33
C ARG A 333 -89.42 -40.31 -18.07
N ARG A 334 -89.79 -41.01 -17.00
CA ARG A 334 -89.00 -41.10 -15.75
C ARG A 334 -87.84 -42.09 -15.79
N ALA A 335 -87.71 -42.89 -16.85
CA ALA A 335 -86.65 -43.88 -17.02
C ALA A 335 -85.54 -43.42 -17.99
N GLU A 336 -85.72 -42.25 -18.63
CA GLU A 336 -84.75 -41.64 -19.57
C GLU A 336 -84.10 -40.36 -19.02
N GLU A 337 -84.40 -39.98 -17.76
CA GLU A 337 -83.69 -38.96 -16.95
C GLU A 337 -82.94 -39.66 -15.81
#